data_AF-X0W3S2-F1
#
_entry.id   AF-X0W3S2-F1
#
_cell.length_a   1.000
_cell.length_b   1.000
_cell.length_c   1.000
_cell.angle_alpha   90.00
_cell.angle_beta   90.00
_cell.angle_gamma   90.00
#
_symmetry.space_group_name_H-M   'P 1'
#
loop_
_entity.id
_entity.type
_entity.pdbx_description
1 polymer ?
#
loop_
_entity_poly.entity_id
_entity_poly.type
_entity_poly.pdbx_seq_one_letter_code
_entity_poly.pdbx_strand_id
1 'polypeptide(L)'
;SDGTTTLHFLNPETFEEISQIVVYAYNIPVTRINELEYIQGEIYANIWQTERIARIDPLTGQVVGWIDLKGILSPKDDSETVYVLNGFAYDAKNDRLFVTGKFWPKLFEIELMGQVIAESKGETKP
;
A
#
# COMPACT_ATOMS: atom_id res chain seq x y z
N SER A 1 -8.73 6.95 5.80
CA SER A 1 -9.64 6.09 5.02
C SER A 1 -10.87 5.78 5.84
N ASP A 2 -12.02 5.59 5.21
CA ASP A 2 -13.27 5.14 5.85
C ASP A 2 -13.68 3.73 5.38
N GLY A 3 -12.83 3.03 4.62
CA GLY A 3 -13.11 1.69 4.08
C GLY A 3 -13.78 1.71 2.70
N THR A 4 -14.20 2.87 2.22
CA THR A 4 -14.78 3.03 0.88
C THR A 4 -13.69 3.05 -0.20
N THR A 5 -14.05 3.48 -1.42
CA THR A 5 -13.12 3.74 -2.51
C THR A 5 -12.46 5.11 -2.42
N THR A 6 -12.85 5.94 -1.44
CA THR A 6 -12.51 7.34 -1.39
C THR A 6 -11.46 7.60 -0.31
N LEU A 7 -10.48 8.43 -0.66
CA LEU A 7 -9.54 9.02 0.29
C LEU A 7 -9.91 10.48 0.52
N HIS A 8 -10.03 10.84 1.79
CA HIS A 8 -10.37 12.17 2.25
C HIS A 8 -9.11 12.88 2.72
N PHE A 9 -8.90 14.10 2.25
CA PHE A 9 -7.84 14.98 2.70
C PHE A 9 -8.46 15.99 3.65
N LEU A 10 -7.87 16.10 4.84
CA LEU A 10 -8.38 16.94 5.90
C LEU A 10 -7.41 18.09 6.18
N ASN A 11 -7.95 19.25 6.53
CA ASN A 11 -7.15 20.30 7.13
C ASN A 11 -6.59 19.81 8.48
N PRO A 12 -5.28 19.91 8.74
CA PRO A 12 -4.67 19.36 9.95
C PRO A 12 -5.03 20.11 11.24
N GLU A 13 -5.49 21.36 11.14
CA GLU A 13 -5.88 22.19 12.28
C GLU A 13 -7.37 22.04 12.61
N THR A 14 -8.23 21.99 11.59
CA THR A 14 -9.70 21.97 11.76
C THR A 14 -10.33 20.59 11.60
N PHE A 15 -9.61 19.64 11.00
CA PHE A 15 -10.11 18.33 10.56
C PHE A 15 -11.27 18.40 9.55
N GLU A 16 -11.53 19.56 8.96
CA GLU A 16 -12.51 19.69 7.90
C GLU A 16 -11.97 19.11 6.59
N GLU A 17 -12.85 18.48 5.80
CA GLU A 17 -12.47 17.95 4.49
C GLU A 17 -12.15 19.09 3.51
N ILE A 18 -10.93 19.05 2.97
CA ILE A 18 -10.46 20.00 1.95
C ILE A 18 -10.66 19.46 0.54
N SER A 19 -10.57 18.14 0.37
CA SER A 19 -10.77 17.46 -0.91
C SER A 19 -10.91 15.96 -0.71
N GLN A 20 -11.32 15.27 -1.77
CA GLN A 20 -11.37 13.82 -1.82
C GLN A 20 -10.93 13.32 -3.20
N ILE A 21 -10.38 12.10 -3.23
CA ILE A 21 -10.06 11.37 -4.47
C ILE A 21 -10.67 9.97 -4.39
N VAL A 22 -11.07 9.44 -5.55
CA VAL A 22 -11.49 8.03 -5.66
C VAL A 22 -10.32 7.21 -6.17
N VAL A 23 -10.07 6.06 -5.56
CA VAL A 23 -8.93 5.20 -5.89
C VAL A 23 -9.30 4.18 -6.96
N TYR A 24 -8.49 4.08 -8.01
CA TYR A 24 -8.70 3.17 -9.12
C TYR A 24 -7.45 2.35 -9.48
N ALA A 25 -7.65 1.10 -9.85
CA ALA A 25 -6.64 0.26 -10.49
C ALA A 25 -7.18 -0.21 -11.84
N TYR A 26 -6.50 0.12 -12.94
CA TYR A 26 -6.95 -0.23 -14.31
C TYR A 26 -8.41 0.17 -14.58
N ASN A 27 -8.81 1.38 -14.16
CA ASN A 27 -10.18 1.92 -14.22
C ASN A 27 -11.23 1.19 -13.36
N ILE A 28 -10.82 0.30 -12.46
CA ILE A 28 -11.71 -0.38 -11.51
C ILE A 28 -11.53 0.27 -10.13
N PRO A 29 -12.61 0.72 -9.46
CA PRO A 29 -12.51 1.27 -8.12
C PRO A 29 -11.92 0.25 -7.13
N VAL A 30 -10.99 0.70 -6.29
CA VAL A 30 -10.41 -0.12 -5.22
C VAL A 30 -11.18 0.13 -3.94
N THR A 31 -11.77 -0.91 -3.37
CA THR A 31 -12.54 -0.84 -2.11
C THR A 31 -11.72 -1.35 -0.92
N ARG A 32 -12.27 -1.25 0.30
CA ARG A 32 -11.69 -1.84 1.51
C ARG A 32 -10.32 -1.25 1.87
N ILE A 33 -10.10 0.00 1.49
CA ILE A 33 -8.88 0.73 1.83
C ILE A 33 -8.88 0.99 3.33
N ASN A 34 -7.83 0.61 4.05
CA ASN A 34 -7.86 0.64 5.51
C ASN A 34 -6.77 1.54 6.09
N GLU A 35 -5.58 0.98 6.28
CA GLU A 35 -4.43 1.68 6.85
C GLU A 35 -3.67 2.41 5.73
N LEU A 36 -3.17 3.62 6.01
CA LEU A 36 -2.51 4.52 5.07
C LEU A 36 -1.18 5.02 5.65
N GLU A 37 -0.15 5.12 4.81
CA GLU A 37 1.10 5.85 5.10
C GLU A 37 1.49 6.69 3.89
N TYR A 38 2.04 7.89 4.11
CA TYR A 38 2.54 8.74 3.03
C TYR A 38 4.05 8.55 2.86
N ILE A 39 4.45 7.89 1.78
CA ILE A 39 5.83 7.45 1.56
C ILE A 39 6.32 8.02 0.24
N GLN A 40 7.34 8.88 0.32
CA GLN A 40 8.06 9.42 -0.84
C GLN A 40 7.16 10.01 -1.96
N GLY A 41 6.03 10.62 -1.60
CA GLY A 41 5.12 11.25 -2.57
C GLY A 41 3.91 10.39 -2.96
N GLU A 42 3.83 9.16 -2.48
CA GLU A 42 2.72 8.24 -2.75
C GLU A 42 1.95 7.92 -1.46
N ILE A 43 0.68 7.60 -1.60
CA ILE A 43 -0.12 7.03 -0.52
C ILE A 43 -0.02 5.51 -0.63
N TYR A 44 0.54 4.89 0.39
CA TYR A 44 0.52 3.45 0.54
C TYR A 44 -0.75 3.09 1.30
N ALA A 45 -1.42 2.01 0.88
CA ALA A 45 -2.72 1.65 1.43
C ALA A 45 -2.90 0.14 1.56
N ASN A 46 -3.16 -0.35 2.77
CA ASN A 46 -3.55 -1.73 2.98
C ASN A 46 -4.97 -1.99 2.46
N ILE A 47 -5.15 -3.06 1.69
CA ILE A 47 -6.48 -3.50 1.24
C ILE A 47 -6.98 -4.61 2.18
N TRP A 48 -8.03 -4.32 2.93
CA TRP A 48 -8.52 -5.18 3.98
C TRP A 48 -8.98 -6.55 3.45
N GLN A 49 -8.66 -7.60 4.21
CA GLN A 49 -8.81 -9.03 3.84
C GLN A 49 -7.92 -9.49 2.68
N THR A 50 -6.84 -8.76 2.40
CA THR A 50 -5.80 -9.17 1.45
C THR A 50 -4.42 -9.00 2.06
N GLU A 51 -3.41 -9.60 1.44
CA GLU A 51 -1.99 -9.40 1.76
C GLU A 51 -1.35 -8.38 0.80
N ARG A 52 -2.12 -7.39 0.34
CA ARG A 52 -1.66 -6.39 -0.65
C ARG A 52 -1.65 -4.98 -0.09
N ILE A 53 -0.62 -4.24 -0.47
CA ILE A 53 -0.52 -2.80 -0.30
C ILE A 53 -0.61 -2.15 -1.68
N ALA A 54 -1.54 -1.22 -1.85
CA ALA A 54 -1.62 -0.37 -3.03
C ALA A 54 -0.68 0.83 -2.86
N ARG A 55 0.07 1.16 -3.91
CA ARG A 55 0.78 2.45 -4.04
C ARG A 55 -0.08 3.36 -4.90
N ILE A 56 -0.54 4.47 -4.35
CA ILE A 56 -1.56 5.34 -4.94
C ILE A 56 -0.95 6.72 -5.17
N ASP A 57 -1.11 7.23 -6.39
CA ASP A 57 -0.83 8.62 -6.70
C ASP A 57 -1.87 9.53 -6.00
N PRO A 58 -1.45 10.42 -5.07
CA PRO A 58 -2.37 11.25 -4.31
C PRO A 58 -3.08 12.32 -5.16
N LEU A 59 -2.57 12.64 -6.35
CA LEU A 59 -3.15 13.65 -7.23
C LEU A 59 -4.28 13.08 -8.09
N THR A 60 -4.15 11.82 -8.50
CA THR A 60 -5.07 11.19 -9.46
C THR A 60 -5.93 10.10 -8.85
N GLY A 61 -5.53 9.52 -7.72
CA GLY A 61 -6.14 8.31 -7.15
C GLY A 61 -5.76 7.03 -7.91
N GLN A 62 -4.86 7.10 -8.89
CA GLN A 62 -4.45 5.93 -9.65
C GLN A 62 -3.50 5.06 -8.83
N VAL A 63 -3.78 3.75 -8.76
CA VAL A 63 -2.81 2.78 -8.26
C VAL A 63 -1.67 2.65 -9.27
N VAL A 64 -0.46 3.01 -8.85
CA VAL A 64 0.78 2.98 -9.65
C VAL A 64 1.59 1.70 -9.42
N GLY A 65 1.29 0.95 -8.35
CA GLY A 65 1.95 -0.30 -8.04
C GLY A 65 1.25 -1.10 -6.96
N TRP A 66 1.54 -2.40 -6.93
CA TRP A 66 1.07 -3.33 -5.90
C TRP A 66 2.27 -3.96 -5.21
N ILE A 67 2.23 -4.00 -3.89
CA ILE A 67 3.16 -4.77 -3.07
C ILE A 67 2.38 -6.01 -2.60
N ASP A 68 2.86 -7.18 -2.99
CA ASP A 68 2.29 -8.46 -2.58
C ASP A 68 3.12 -9.03 -1.42
N LEU A 69 2.50 -9.15 -0.26
CA LEU A 69 3.11 -9.68 0.97
C LEU A 69 2.71 -11.14 1.22
N LYS A 70 2.15 -11.82 0.21
CA LYS A 70 1.73 -13.21 0.36
C LYS A 70 2.87 -14.09 0.88
N GLY A 71 2.60 -14.79 1.98
CA GLY A 71 3.56 -15.71 2.59
C GLY A 71 4.63 -15.03 3.45
N ILE A 72 4.45 -13.74 3.78
CA ILE A 72 5.32 -13.05 4.76
C ILE A 72 5.27 -13.72 6.14
N LEU A 73 4.11 -14.25 6.52
CA LEU A 73 3.97 -15.14 7.67
C LEU A 73 4.31 -16.57 7.28
N SER A 74 5.19 -17.20 8.05
CA SER A 74 5.43 -18.62 7.90
C SER A 74 4.21 -19.42 8.39
N PRO A 75 3.97 -20.65 7.90
CA PRO A 75 2.88 -21.50 8.39
C PRO A 75 2.92 -21.79 9.91
N LYS A 76 4.06 -21.56 10.57
CA LYS A 76 4.19 -21.70 12.03
C LYS A 76 3.75 -20.45 12.78
N ASP A 77 3.85 -19.30 12.14
CA ASP A 77 3.44 -18.01 12.70
C ASP A 77 1.97 -17.71 12.39
N ASP A 78 1.42 -18.34 11.34
CA ASP A 78 0.01 -18.27 10.94
C ASP A 78 -0.86 -19.18 11.84
N SER A 79 -1.27 -18.63 12.98
CA SER A 79 -2.14 -19.29 13.97
C SER A 79 -3.58 -18.79 13.88
N GLU A 80 -4.53 -19.46 14.55
CA GLU A 80 -5.93 -19.03 14.59
C GLU A 80 -6.16 -17.62 15.18
N THR A 81 -5.17 -17.08 15.90
CA THR A 81 -5.24 -15.73 16.49
C THR A 81 -4.70 -14.65 15.55
N VAL A 82 -3.98 -15.02 14.49
CA VAL A 82 -3.49 -14.07 13.48
C VAL A 82 -4.67 -13.54 12.69
N TYR A 83 -4.67 -12.23 12.48
CA TYR A 83 -5.71 -11.56 11.70
C TYR A 83 -5.10 -10.85 10.50
N VAL A 84 -5.75 -9.81 10.01
CA VAL A 84 -5.33 -9.14 8.77
C VAL A 84 -4.04 -8.33 8.92
N LEU A 85 -3.31 -8.22 7.81
CA LEU A 85 -2.31 -7.17 7.58
C LEU A 85 -2.91 -5.80 7.94
N ASN A 86 -2.26 -5.09 8.86
CA ASN A 86 -2.74 -3.84 9.41
C ASN A 86 -1.61 -3.20 10.22
N GLY A 87 -1.13 -2.04 9.79
CA GLY A 87 0.05 -1.41 10.35
C GLY A 87 1.22 -1.53 9.39
N PHE A 88 1.61 -0.40 8.81
CA PHE A 88 2.91 -0.22 8.18
C PHE A 88 3.46 1.15 8.55
N ALA A 89 4.78 1.25 8.62
CA ALA A 89 5.45 2.47 9.02
C ALA A 89 6.72 2.66 8.20
N TYR A 90 7.00 3.91 7.85
CA TYR A 90 8.16 4.25 7.03
C TYR A 90 9.14 5.15 7.80
N ASP A 91 10.36 4.68 7.95
CA ASP A 91 11.48 5.45 8.50
C ASP A 91 12.19 6.20 7.36
N ALA A 92 11.73 7.41 7.08
CA ALA A 92 12.27 8.24 6.00
C ALA A 92 13.76 8.58 6.15
N LYS A 93 14.31 8.54 7.36
CA LYS A 93 15.73 8.86 7.62
C LYS A 93 16.65 7.75 7.13
N ASN A 94 16.23 6.50 7.30
CA ASN A 94 17.05 5.32 6.99
C ASN A 94 16.51 4.51 5.82
N ASP A 95 15.43 4.97 5.18
CA ASP A 95 14.74 4.31 4.06
C ASP A 95 14.32 2.87 4.40
N ARG A 96 13.62 2.70 5.54
CA ARG A 96 13.15 1.39 6.02
C ARG A 96 11.63 1.34 6.08
N LEU A 97 11.06 0.29 5.51
CA LEU A 97 9.64 0.01 5.56
C LEU A 97 9.37 -1.14 6.50
N PHE A 98 8.47 -0.92 7.47
CA PHE A 98 8.05 -1.92 8.42
C PHE A 98 6.59 -2.31 8.18
N VAL A 99 6.28 -3.60 8.28
CA VAL A 99 4.92 -4.12 8.14
C VAL A 99 4.58 -5.10 9.26
N THR A 100 3.32 -5.05 9.70
CA THR A 100 2.77 -5.95 10.71
C THR A 100 1.27 -6.15 10.48
N GLY A 101 0.60 -6.81 11.43
CA GLY A 101 -0.82 -7.04 11.37
C GLY A 101 -1.45 -7.17 12.73
N LYS A 102 -2.79 -7.18 12.73
CA LYS A 102 -3.56 -7.36 13.97
C LYS A 102 -3.24 -8.74 14.55
N PHE A 103 -2.72 -8.73 15.77
CA PHE A 103 -2.29 -9.93 16.52
C PHE A 103 -1.18 -10.74 15.87
N TRP A 104 -0.40 -10.13 14.99
CA TRP A 104 0.79 -10.78 14.45
C TRP A 104 1.85 -10.93 15.56
N PRO A 105 2.56 -12.07 15.62
CA PRO A 105 3.62 -12.25 16.60
C PRO A 105 4.90 -11.47 16.24
N LYS A 106 4.94 -10.83 15.07
CA LYS A 106 6.15 -10.25 14.47
C LYS A 106 5.89 -8.90 13.80
N LEU A 107 6.96 -8.10 13.76
CA LEU A 107 7.14 -6.92 12.93
C LEU A 107 8.24 -7.27 11.91
N PHE A 108 8.00 -6.96 10.64
CA PHE A 108 8.96 -7.23 9.57
C PHE A 108 9.48 -5.92 9.00
N GLU A 109 10.79 -5.77 8.93
CA GLU A 109 11.40 -4.81 8.01
C GLU A 109 11.43 -5.46 6.62
N ILE A 110 10.93 -4.76 5.60
CA ILE A 110 10.86 -5.27 4.23
C ILE A 110 11.60 -4.33 3.28
N GLU A 111 12.21 -4.92 2.25
CA GLU A 111 12.80 -4.21 1.12
C GLU A 111 11.98 -4.49 -0.14
N LEU A 112 11.64 -3.45 -0.88
CA LEU A 112 10.86 -3.58 -2.10
C LEU A 112 11.79 -3.86 -3.27
N MET A 113 11.76 -5.11 -3.74
CA MET A 113 12.44 -5.48 -4.98
C MET A 113 11.65 -4.88 -6.16
N GLY A 114 12.19 -3.82 -6.76
CA GLY A 114 11.56 -3.16 -7.91
C GLY A 114 11.23 -4.15 -9.04
N GLN A 115 10.17 -3.85 -9.80
CA GLN A 115 9.87 -4.60 -11.01
C GLN A 115 10.99 -4.32 -12.03
N VAL A 116 11.67 -5.36 -12.53
CA VAL A 116 12.66 -5.20 -13.60
C VAL A 116 11.92 -4.76 -14.87
N ILE A 117 11.95 -3.46 -15.17
CA ILE A 117 11.39 -2.93 -16.42
C ILE A 117 12.46 -3.11 -17.49
N ALA A 118 12.22 -4.04 -18.42
CA ALA A 118 13.03 -4.16 -19.63
C ALA A 118 12.46 -3.24 -20.70
N GLU A 119 13.19 -2.18 -21.05
CA GLU A 119 12.88 -1.38 -22.24
C GLU A 119 13.45 -2.06 -23.48
N SER A 120 12.59 -2.46 -24.43
CA SER A 120 13.06 -2.94 -25.73
C SER A 120 13.42 -1.75 -26.63
N LYS A 121 14.71 -1.56 -26.90
CA LYS A 121 15.16 -0.75 -28.05
C LYS A 121 15.13 -1.65 -29.28
N GLY A 122 13.96 -1.78 -29.90
CA GLY A 122 13.83 -2.55 -31.14
C GLY A 122 14.57 -1.84 -32.28
N GLU A 123 15.67 -2.42 -32.75
CA GLU A 123 16.28 -2.09 -34.04
C GLU A 123 15.71 -3.02 -35.10
N THR A 124 15.27 -2.46 -36.23
CA THR A 124 14.86 -3.23 -37.40
C THR A 124 16.09 -3.91 -38.01
N LYS A 125 16.08 -5.25 -38.05
CA LYS A 125 17.08 -6.04 -38.77
C LYS A 125 17.02 -5.75 -40.28
N PRO A 126 18.17 -5.74 -40.99
CA PRO A 126 18.22 -5.55 -42.44
C PRO A 126 17.56 -6.70 -43.21
#